data_AF-A0A0E4BKU5-F1
#
_entry.id   AF-A0A0E4BKU5-F1
#
_cell.length_a   1.000
_cell.length_b   1.000
_cell.length_c   1.000
_cell.angle_alpha   90.00
_cell.angle_beta   90.00
_cell.angle_gamma   90.00
#
_symmetry.space_group_name_H-M   'P 1'
#
loop_
_entity.id
_entity.type
_entity.pdbx_description
1 polymer ?
#
loop_
_entity_poly.entity_id
_entity_poly.type
_entity_poly.pdbx_seq_one_letter_code
_entity_poly.pdbx_strand_id
1 'polypeptide(L)' 'MDVEIIQRPEIEPVGAGEAAHGPVTAAIANAVHDCLGVRVRDLPITRDKIIAAMELAS' A
#
# COMPACT_ATOMS: atom_id res chain seq x y z
N MET A 1 -13.19 -5.51 4.40
CA MET A 1 -12.75 -4.32 3.63
C MET A 1 -13.76 -3.26 3.97
N ASP A 2 -13.32 -2.20 4.61
CA ASP A 2 -14.21 -1.20 5.19
C ASP A 2 -14.03 0.11 4.42
N VAL A 3 -15.13 0.84 4.24
CA VAL A 3 -15.15 2.09 3.49
C VAL A 3 -15.77 3.16 4.36
N GLU A 4 -15.05 4.26 4.52
CA GLU A 4 -15.52 5.46 5.20
C GLU A 4 -15.60 6.60 4.18
N ILE A 5 -16.73 7.31 4.17
CA ILE A 5 -16.92 8.45 3.26
C ILE A 5 -16.73 9.75 4.04
N ILE A 6 -15.72 10.51 3.65
CA ILE A 6 -15.47 11.85 4.19
C ILE A 6 -16.32 12.84 3.38
N GLN A 7 -17.42 13.32 3.99
CA GLN A 7 -18.32 14.29 3.36
C GLN A 7 -17.66 15.68 3.29
N ARG A 8 -17.67 16.27 2.09
CA ARG A 8 -17.22 17.65 1.80
C ARG A 8 -18.23 18.30 0.83
N PRO A 9 -19.44 18.65 1.29
CA PRO A 9 -20.49 19.21 0.42
C PRO A 9 -20.15 20.60 -0.15
N GLU A 10 -19.17 21.29 0.43
CA GLU A 10 -18.71 22.62 0.03
C GLU A 10 -17.76 22.63 -1.18
N ILE A 11 -17.30 21.47 -1.65
CA ILE A 11 -16.42 21.34 -2.82
C ILE A 11 -17.17 20.66 -3.98
N GLU A 12 -16.79 20.99 -5.21
CA GLU A 12 -17.32 20.33 -6.41
C GLU A 12 -17.01 18.81 -6.37
N PRO A 13 -17.98 17.93 -6.69
CA PRO A 13 -17.75 16.50 -6.73
C PRO A 13 -16.71 16.10 -7.78
N VAL A 14 -15.85 15.15 -7.41
CA VAL A 14 -14.84 14.55 -8.29
C VAL A 14 -14.93 13.03 -8.25
N GLY A 15 -14.38 12.36 -9.27
CA GLY A 15 -14.33 10.90 -9.33
C GLY A 15 -13.40 10.30 -8.27
N ALA A 16 -13.86 9.25 -7.58
CA ALA A 16 -13.08 8.57 -6.53
C ALA A 16 -12.43 7.24 -6.99
N GLY A 17 -12.78 6.73 -8.17
CA GLY A 17 -12.41 5.37 -8.61
C GLY A 17 -10.90 5.13 -8.71
N GLU A 18 -10.16 6.06 -9.32
CA GLU A 18 -8.70 5.96 -9.43
C GLU A 18 -8.00 6.34 -8.11
N ALA A 19 -8.48 7.41 -7.47
CA ALA A 19 -7.92 7.93 -6.22
C ALA A 19 -7.95 6.91 -5.08
N ALA A 20 -9.01 6.10 -4.99
CA ALA A 20 -9.14 5.07 -3.95
C ALA A 20 -8.10 3.94 -4.09
N HIS A 21 -7.65 3.63 -5.31
CA HIS A 21 -6.69 2.54 -5.55
C HIS A 21 -5.24 2.97 -5.39
N GLY A 22 -4.91 4.23 -5.68
CA GLY A 22 -3.55 4.77 -5.59
C GLY A 22 -2.77 4.39 -4.30
N PRO A 23 -3.34 4.57 -3.09
CA PRO A 23 -2.62 4.29 -1.86
C PRO A 23 -2.53 2.79 -1.48
N VAL A 24 -3.31 1.91 -2.12
CA VAL A 24 -3.46 0.51 -1.67
C VAL A 24 -2.14 -0.25 -1.69
N THR A 25 -1.41 -0.19 -2.81
CA THR A 25 -0.14 -0.92 -2.96
C THR A 25 0.91 -0.44 -1.95
N ALA A 26 0.98 0.86 -1.71
CA ALA A 26 1.91 1.45 -0.73
C ALA A 26 1.55 1.05 0.71
N ALA A 27 0.25 1.01 1.04
CA ALA A 27 -0.22 0.56 2.35
C ALA A 27 0.17 -0.89 2.63
N ILE A 28 0.01 -1.79 1.65
CA ILE A 28 0.45 -3.19 1.77
C ILE A 28 1.97 -3.28 1.93
N ALA A 29 2.74 -2.55 1.12
CA ALA A 29 4.20 -2.53 1.22
C ALA A 29 4.70 -1.98 2.57
N ASN A 30 3.97 -1.02 3.16
CA ASN A 30 4.23 -0.50 4.50
C ASN A 30 3.90 -1.53 5.59
N ALA A 31 2.80 -2.25 5.48
CA ALA A 31 2.46 -3.32 6.42
C ALA A 31 3.52 -4.44 6.44
N VAL A 32 4.04 -4.82 5.27
CA VAL A 32 5.15 -5.79 5.19
C VAL A 32 6.40 -5.28 5.91
N HIS A 33 6.74 -4.01 5.73
CA HIS A 33 7.90 -3.40 6.40
C HIS A 33 7.72 -3.29 7.91
N ASP A 34 6.52 -2.91 8.36
CA ASP A 34 6.18 -2.84 9.78
C ASP A 34 6.31 -4.22 10.46
N CYS A 35 5.81 -5.28 9.81
CA CYS A 35 5.86 -6.63 10.36
C CYS A 35 7.26 -7.27 10.34
N LEU A 36 8.08 -6.99 9.33
CA LEU A 36 9.32 -7.74 9.06
C LEU A 36 10.60 -6.91 9.10
N GLY A 37 10.51 -5.58 9.21
CA GLY A 37 11.65 -4.67 9.13
C GLY A 37 12.27 -4.51 7.72
N VAL A 38 11.85 -5.32 6.75
CA VAL A 38 12.40 -5.32 5.38
C VAL A 38 11.54 -4.54 4.39
N ARG A 39 12.15 -3.98 3.35
CA ARG A 39 11.44 -3.18 2.35
C ARG A 39 11.51 -3.82 0.97
N VAL A 40 10.38 -4.36 0.49
CA VAL A 40 10.23 -4.79 -0.91
C VAL A 40 9.92 -3.57 -1.77
N ARG A 41 10.80 -3.26 -2.73
CA ARG A 41 10.64 -2.11 -3.66
C ARG A 41 10.20 -2.52 -5.05
N ASP A 42 10.30 -3.81 -5.38
CA ASP A 42 9.98 -4.34 -6.68
C ASP A 42 8.67 -5.14 -6.62
N LEU A 43 7.68 -4.70 -7.39
CA LEU A 43 6.33 -5.27 -7.41
C LEU A 43 6.23 -6.39 -8.47
N PRO A 44 5.31 -7.35 -8.32
CA PRO A 44 4.42 -7.56 -7.17
C PRO A 44 5.18 -8.05 -5.93
N ILE A 45 4.58 -7.87 -4.75
CA ILE A 45 5.14 -8.39 -3.49
C ILE A 45 4.93 -9.91 -3.48
N THR A 46 5.97 -10.67 -3.83
CA THR A 46 5.97 -12.13 -3.80
C THR A 46 6.80 -12.65 -2.64
N ARG A 47 6.57 -13.91 -2.27
CA ARG A 47 7.36 -14.61 -1.25
C ARG A 47 8.86 -14.54 -1.54
N ASP A 48 9.26 -14.83 -2.77
CA ASP A 48 10.67 -14.86 -3.16
C ASP A 48 11.33 -13.48 -3.02
N LYS A 49 10.61 -12.40 -3.37
CA LYS A 49 11.12 -11.03 -3.18
C LYS A 49 11.19 -10.60 -1.73
N ILE A 50 10.31 -11.11 -0.87
CA ILE A 50 10.41 -10.91 0.59
C ILE A 50 11.66 -11.61 1.12
N ILE A 51 11.88 -12.88 0.76
CA ILE A 51 13.07 -13.65 1.18
C ILE A 51 14.35 -12.95 0.72
N ALA A 52 14.42 -12.55 -0.55
CA ALA A 52 15.56 -11.79 -1.07
C ALA A 52 15.79 -10.46 -0.32
N ALA A 53 14.72 -9.76 0.06
CA ALA A 53 14.83 -8.53 0.86
C ALA A 53 15.31 -8.80 2.30
N MET A 54 14.99 -9.97 2.87
CA MET A 54 15.51 -10.41 4.18
C MET A 54 17.00 -10.74 4.11
N GLU A 55 17.44 -11.46 3.07
CA GLU A 55 18.85 -11.82 2.87
C GLU A 55 19.74 -10.59 2.62
N LEU A 56 19.21 -9.54 2.00
CA LEU A 56 19.94 -8.27 1.78
C LEU A 56 20.03 -7.39 3.05
N ALA A 57 19.17 -7.62 4.05
CA ALA A 57 19.08 -6.82 5.27
C ALA A 57 19.84 -7.43 6.46
N SER A 58 20.18 -8.72 6.39
CA SER A 58 21.10 -9.43 7.30
C SER A 58 22.56 -9.07 7.04
#